data_AF-A0A3D1Z4T6-F1
#
_entry.id   AF-A0A3D1Z4T6-F1
#
_cell.length_a   1.000
_cell.length_b   1.000
_cell.length_c   1.000
_cell.angle_alpha   90.00
_cell.angle_beta   90.00
_cell.angle_gamma   90.00
#
_symmetry.space_group_name_H-M   'P 1'
#
loop_
_entity.id
_entity.type
_entity.pdbx_description
1 polymer ?
#
loop_
_entity_poly.entity_id
_entity_poly.type
_entity_poly.pdbx_seq_one_letter_code
_entity_poly.pdbx_strand_id
1 'polypeptide(L)'
;MPIVDYNMDNAGKCQCAKCPVQADSACAQEKIQKMMQMKEQMQSMDGGGMPEPRMMPGLYCAEAVGKASCDDLDFAQGCICDTCLVHQEHNLKSYRYCREGSAEQNG
;
A
#
# COMPACT_ATOMS: atom_id res chain seq x y z
N MET A 1 -2.99 -13.77 -12.93
CA MET A 1 -1.89 -13.47 -11.99
C MET A 1 -1.96 -11.98 -11.75
N PRO A 2 -2.05 -11.54 -10.48
CA PRO A 2 -2.07 -10.12 -10.19
C PRO A 2 -0.78 -9.50 -10.72
N ILE A 3 -0.87 -8.28 -11.28
CA ILE A 3 0.34 -7.60 -11.79
C ILE A 3 1.33 -7.38 -10.63
N VAL A 4 0.83 -7.13 -9.42
CA VAL A 4 1.62 -6.95 -8.21
C VAL A 4 1.17 -7.96 -7.15
N ASP A 5 2.09 -8.83 -6.73
CA ASP A 5 1.83 -9.80 -5.67
C ASP A 5 1.83 -9.16 -4.28
N TYR A 6 0.97 -9.65 -3.40
CA TYR A 6 0.96 -9.27 -1.98
C TYR A 6 1.99 -10.11 -1.21
N ASN A 7 3.21 -9.59 -1.09
CA ASN A 7 4.32 -10.25 -0.41
C ASN A 7 5.23 -9.24 0.33
N MET A 8 6.16 -9.75 1.14
CA MET A 8 7.05 -8.92 1.95
C MET A 8 8.00 -8.04 1.13
N ASP A 9 8.44 -8.51 -0.04
CA ASP A 9 9.34 -7.75 -0.92
C ASP A 9 8.63 -6.49 -1.46
N ASN A 10 7.44 -6.67 -2.04
CA ASN A 10 6.61 -5.58 -2.54
C ASN A 10 6.14 -4.65 -1.41
N ALA A 11 5.79 -5.18 -0.24
CA ALA A 11 5.43 -4.37 0.92
C ALA A 11 6.62 -3.52 1.42
N GLY A 12 7.84 -4.07 1.40
CA GLY A 12 9.06 -3.36 1.76
C GLY A 12 9.45 -2.26 0.78
N LYS A 13 9.11 -2.43 -0.50
CA LYS A 13 9.38 -1.48 -1.59
C LYS A 13 8.31 -0.40 -1.76
N CYS A 14 7.07 -0.62 -1.32
CA CYS A 14 5.99 0.36 -1.44
C CYS A 14 6.23 1.59 -0.56
N GLN A 15 5.99 2.77 -1.13
CA GLN A 15 6.10 4.07 -0.44
C GLN A 15 4.75 4.67 -0.07
N CYS A 16 3.68 3.87 -0.17
CA CYS A 16 2.30 4.34 -0.12
C CYS A 16 1.98 5.05 1.20
N ALA A 17 2.54 4.58 2.32
CA ALA A 17 2.42 5.22 3.64
C ALA A 17 3.01 6.65 3.71
N LYS A 18 3.82 7.06 2.72
CA LYS A 18 4.42 8.39 2.61
C LYS A 18 3.68 9.30 1.62
N CYS A 19 2.65 8.80 0.94
CA CYS A 19 1.92 9.62 -0.03
C CYS A 19 1.15 10.76 0.67
N PRO A 20 1.22 12.00 0.15
CA PRO A 20 0.48 13.14 0.68
C PRO A 20 -1.03 12.91 0.87
N VAL A 21 -1.68 12.11 0.01
CA VAL A 21 -3.10 11.69 0.17
C VAL A 21 -3.43 11.04 1.52
N GLN A 22 -2.43 10.45 2.20
CA GLN A 22 -2.59 9.80 3.51
C GLN A 22 -2.11 10.67 4.68
N ALA A 23 -1.54 11.86 4.44
CA ALA A 23 -0.87 12.65 5.47
C ALA A 23 -1.84 13.12 6.58
N ASP A 24 -3.01 13.61 6.19
CA ASP A 24 -4.00 14.19 7.11
C ASP A 24 -5.12 13.21 7.51
N SER A 25 -5.09 11.98 6.99
CA SER A 25 -6.09 10.94 7.29
C SER A 25 -5.80 10.26 8.62
N ALA A 26 -6.68 10.46 9.61
CA ALA A 26 -6.57 9.79 10.91
C ALA A 26 -6.65 8.27 10.76
N CYS A 27 -7.53 7.76 9.89
CA CYS A 27 -7.65 6.33 9.60
C CYS A 27 -6.34 5.76 9.01
N ALA A 28 -5.73 6.46 8.05
CA ALA A 28 -4.49 6.01 7.43
C ALA A 28 -3.34 6.03 8.45
N GLN A 29 -3.21 7.08 9.24
CA GLN A 29 -2.17 7.19 10.26
C GLN A 29 -2.29 6.08 11.32
N GLU A 30 -3.52 5.77 11.79
CA GLU A 30 -3.75 4.67 12.73
C GLU A 30 -3.32 3.32 12.15
N LYS A 31 -3.70 3.05 10.89
CA LYS A 31 -3.31 1.80 10.21
C LYS A 31 -1.79 1.72 9.99
N ILE A 32 -1.15 2.83 9.63
CA ILE A 32 0.31 2.89 9.43
C ILE A 32 1.03 2.59 10.74
N GLN A 33 0.60 3.20 11.85
CA GLN A 33 1.16 2.93 13.17
C GLN A 33 1.00 1.47 13.59
N LYS A 34 -0.20 0.89 13.40
CA LYS A 34 -0.45 -0.54 13.67
C LYS A 34 0.47 -1.45 12.85
N MET A 35 0.66 -1.14 11.57
CA MET A 35 1.54 -1.91 10.68
C MET A 35 3.01 -1.80 11.11
N MET A 36 3.48 -0.62 11.54
CA MET A 36 4.83 -0.45 12.09
C MET A 36 5.04 -1.26 13.38
N GLN A 37 4.08 -1.23 14.31
CA GLN A 37 4.12 -2.03 15.54
C GLN A 37 4.15 -3.52 15.24
N MET A 38 3.33 -3.98 14.29
CA MET A 38 3.30 -5.37 13.85
C MET A 38 4.64 -5.79 13.23
N LYS A 39 5.26 -4.92 12.42
CA LYS A 39 6.58 -5.17 11.85
C LYS A 39 7.66 -5.33 12.92
N GLU A 40 7.67 -4.47 13.95
CA GLU A 40 8.61 -4.59 15.08
C GLU A 40 8.41 -5.92 15.84
N GLN A 41 7.15 -6.32 16.06
CA GLN A 41 6.82 -7.60 16.71
C GLN A 41 7.22 -8.80 15.84
N MET A 42 7.04 -8.72 14.53
CA MET A 42 7.39 -9.78 13.57
C MET A 42 8.89 -9.90 13.34
N GLN A 43 9.65 -8.81 13.39
CA GLN A 43 11.11 -8.88 13.39
C GLN A 43 11.66 -9.62 14.62
N SER A 44 10.86 -9.71 15.68
CA SER A 44 11.19 -10.40 16.93
C SER A 44 10.73 -11.86 16.95
N MET A 45 9.94 -12.32 15.96
CA MET A 45 9.41 -13.70 15.88
C MET A 45 9.78 -14.34 14.54
N ASP A 46 10.48 -15.47 14.60
CA ASP A 46 10.84 -16.24 13.41
C ASP A 46 9.55 -16.72 12.70
N GLY A 47 9.34 -16.30 11.45
CA GLY A 47 8.16 -16.67 10.64
C GLY A 47 7.05 -15.62 10.47
N GLY A 48 7.33 -14.32 10.67
CA GLY A 48 6.36 -13.23 10.50
C GLY A 48 5.59 -13.26 9.16
N GLY A 49 4.30 -13.59 9.20
CA GLY A 49 3.40 -13.55 8.06
C GLY A 49 3.03 -12.12 7.64
N MET A 50 2.51 -11.95 6.41
CA MET A 50 1.95 -10.66 6.00
C MET A 50 0.67 -10.35 6.80
N PRO A 51 0.36 -9.09 7.12
CA PRO A 51 -0.94 -8.72 7.68
C PRO A 51 -2.08 -9.12 6.74
N GLU A 52 -3.31 -9.16 7.24
CA GLU A 52 -4.46 -9.31 6.36
C GLU A 52 -4.46 -8.17 5.32
N PRO A 53 -4.57 -8.45 4.01
CA PRO A 53 -4.45 -7.43 2.96
C PRO A 53 -5.34 -6.19 3.15
N ARG A 54 -6.58 -6.37 3.63
CA ARG A 54 -7.52 -5.26 3.88
C ARG A 54 -7.07 -4.30 4.99
N MET A 55 -6.19 -4.78 5.86
CA MET A 55 -5.61 -4.00 6.96
C MET A 55 -4.36 -3.25 6.52
N MET A 56 -3.79 -3.56 5.35
CA MET A 56 -2.59 -2.94 4.82
C MET A 56 -2.86 -1.49 4.36
N PRO A 57 -2.23 -0.46 4.98
CA PRO A 57 -2.35 0.94 4.55
C PRO A 57 -1.39 1.27 3.39
N GLY A 58 -1.36 0.41 2.38
CA GLY A 58 -0.44 0.50 1.27
C GLY A 58 -0.49 -0.72 0.37
N LEU A 59 0.37 -0.73 -0.65
CA LEU A 59 0.39 -1.74 -1.71
C LEU A 59 -0.99 -1.93 -2.39
N TYR A 60 -1.73 -0.83 -2.53
CA TYR A 60 -3.06 -0.81 -3.14
C TYR A 60 -3.08 -1.29 -4.60
N CYS A 61 -1.93 -1.27 -5.28
CA CYS A 61 -1.76 -1.85 -6.62
C CYS A 61 -1.84 -3.39 -6.63
N ALA A 62 -1.69 -4.07 -5.49
CA ALA A 62 -1.91 -5.49 -5.38
C ALA A 62 -3.41 -5.81 -5.28
N GLU A 63 -3.85 -6.79 -6.06
CA GLU A 63 -5.25 -7.25 -6.09
C GLU A 63 -5.77 -7.63 -4.71
N ALA A 64 -4.95 -8.33 -3.92
CA ALA A 64 -5.33 -8.77 -2.58
C ALA A 64 -5.68 -7.61 -1.64
N VAL A 65 -5.04 -6.44 -1.81
CA VAL A 65 -5.29 -5.24 -0.99
C VAL A 65 -6.47 -4.45 -1.57
N GLY A 66 -6.41 -4.15 -2.88
CA GLY A 66 -7.38 -3.30 -3.55
C GLY A 66 -7.28 -1.83 -3.12
N LYS A 67 -8.41 -1.09 -3.21
CA LYS A 67 -8.45 0.33 -2.88
C LYS A 67 -8.36 0.57 -1.36
N ALA A 68 -7.98 1.78 -0.97
CA ALA A 68 -7.97 2.17 0.43
C ALA A 68 -9.39 2.10 1.03
N SER A 69 -9.46 1.66 2.28
CA SER A 69 -10.72 1.57 3.03
C SER A 69 -10.96 2.78 3.94
N CYS A 70 -10.08 3.78 3.92
CA CYS A 70 -10.20 4.98 4.72
C CYS A 70 -10.99 6.02 3.93
N ASP A 71 -12.05 6.55 4.54
CA ASP A 71 -12.96 7.51 3.89
C ASP A 71 -12.52 8.97 4.07
N ASP A 72 -11.48 9.22 4.88
CA ASP A 72 -10.93 10.54 5.22
C ASP A 72 -9.63 10.87 4.45
N LEU A 73 -9.37 10.19 3.34
CA LEU A 73 -8.24 10.48 2.45
C LEU A 73 -8.47 11.76 1.64
N ASP A 74 -7.47 12.64 1.59
CA ASP A 74 -7.52 13.84 0.74
C ASP A 74 -7.02 13.54 -0.67
N PHE A 75 -7.94 13.13 -1.55
CA PHE A 75 -7.63 12.85 -2.96
C PHE A 75 -7.29 14.10 -3.80
N ALA A 76 -7.35 15.31 -3.25
CA ALA A 76 -6.78 16.49 -3.91
C ALA A 76 -5.25 16.47 -3.84
N GLN A 77 -4.67 15.79 -2.84
CA GLN A 77 -3.23 15.57 -2.74
C GLN A 77 -2.73 14.51 -3.73
N GLY A 78 -1.46 14.66 -4.12
CA GLY A 78 -0.80 13.71 -5.00
C GLY A 78 -0.42 12.39 -4.34
N CYS A 79 -0.22 11.36 -5.18
CA CYS A 79 0.50 10.15 -4.83
C CYS A 79 1.90 10.21 -5.42
N ILE A 80 2.89 9.65 -4.73
CA ILE A 80 4.28 9.53 -5.20
C ILE A 80 4.57 8.15 -5.78
N CYS A 81 3.59 7.57 -6.47
CA CYS A 81 3.72 6.21 -6.99
C CYS A 81 4.81 6.09 -8.08
N ASP A 82 5.08 7.15 -8.84
CA ASP A 82 6.16 7.20 -9.82
C ASP A 82 7.56 6.99 -9.22
N THR A 83 7.75 7.36 -7.94
CA THR A 83 9.00 7.13 -7.20
C THR A 83 9.03 5.80 -6.43
N CYS A 84 7.94 5.03 -6.49
CA CYS A 84 7.81 3.74 -5.82
C CYS A 84 8.48 2.64 -6.65
N LEU A 85 9.38 1.85 -6.04
CA LEU A 85 10.05 0.75 -6.74
C LEU A 85 9.06 -0.29 -7.27
N VAL A 86 8.01 -0.61 -6.51
CA VAL A 86 6.95 -1.53 -6.99
C VAL A 86 6.30 -1.02 -8.27
N HIS A 87 6.06 0.29 -8.36
CA HIS A 87 5.45 0.86 -9.56
C HIS A 87 6.38 0.76 -10.77
N GLN A 88 7.68 1.05 -10.57
CA GLN A 88 8.69 1.03 -11.62
C GLN A 88 8.97 -0.40 -12.11
N GLU A 89 9.20 -1.34 -11.19
CA GLU A 89 9.51 -2.75 -11.49
C GLU A 89 8.36 -3.43 -12.24
N HIS A 90 7.11 -3.06 -11.93
CA HIS A 90 5.92 -3.63 -12.56
C HIS A 90 5.38 -2.81 -13.73
N ASN A 91 6.06 -1.74 -14.15
CA ASN A 91 5.65 -0.86 -15.25
C ASN A 91 4.18 -0.40 -15.15
N LEU A 92 3.78 -0.02 -13.94
CA LEU A 92 2.41 0.40 -13.64
C LEU A 92 2.10 1.72 -14.37
N LYS A 93 0.82 1.89 -14.73
CA LYS A 93 0.35 3.05 -15.53
C LYS A 93 -0.34 4.13 -14.70
N SER A 94 -0.98 3.73 -13.60
CA SER A 94 -1.70 4.66 -12.72
C SER A 94 -0.84 4.99 -11.50
N TYR A 95 -1.07 6.18 -10.95
CA TYR A 95 -0.46 6.60 -9.69
C TYR A 95 -1.48 6.64 -8.56
N ARG A 96 -2.74 6.28 -8.81
CA ARG A 96 -3.87 6.53 -7.90
C ARG A 96 -4.52 5.24 -7.40
N TYR A 97 -3.74 4.19 -7.19
CA TYR A 97 -4.24 2.88 -6.75
C TYR A 97 -4.95 2.90 -5.38
N CYS A 98 -4.62 3.83 -4.47
CA CYS A 98 -5.39 4.02 -3.23
C CYS A 98 -6.85 4.40 -3.49
N ARG A 99 -7.15 5.05 -4.61
CA ARG A 99 -8.49 5.44 -5.05
C ARG A 99 -9.09 4.42 -6.02
N GLU A 100 -8.28 3.99 -6.99
CA GLU A 100 -8.72 3.25 -8.17
C GLU A 100 -8.80 1.74 -7.94
N GLY A 101 -8.09 1.22 -6.93
CA GLY A 101 -7.99 -0.21 -6.68
C GLY A 101 -6.71 -0.80 -7.25
N SER A 102 -6.72 -2.08 -7.57
CA SER A 102 -5.52 -2.81 -7.98
C SER A 102 -5.03 -2.45 -9.37
N ALA A 103 -3.83 -2.91 -9.71
CA ALA A 103 -3.26 -2.76 -11.04
C ALA A 103 -3.89 -3.70 -12.10
N GLU A 104 -4.87 -4.53 -11.74
CA GLU A 104 -5.48 -5.42 -12.71
C GLU A 104 -6.28 -4.66 -13.80
N GLN A 105 -5.91 -4.95 -15.04
CA GLN A 105 -6.49 -4.49 -16.31
C GLN A 105 -6.46 -2.97 -16.58
N ASN A 106 -5.30 -2.50 -17.06
CA ASN A 106 -5.24 -1.46 -18.10
C ASN A 106 -4.19 -1.84 -19.15
N GLY A 107 -4.61 -2.75 -20.03
CA GLY A 107 -3.93 -3.22 -21.24
C GLY A 107 -4.85 -4.20 -21.94
#